data_AF-A0A0U1KRL1-F1
#
_entry.id   AF-A0A0U1KRL1-F1
#
_cell.length_a   1.000
_cell.length_b   1.000
_cell.length_c   1.000
_cell.angle_alpha   90.00
_cell.angle_beta   90.00
_cell.angle_gamma   90.00
#
_symmetry.space_group_name_H-M   'P 1'
#
loop_
_entity.id
_entity.type
_entity.pdbx_description
1 polymer ?
#
loop_
_entity_poly.entity_id
_entity_poly.type
_entity_poly.pdbx_seq_one_letter_code
_entity_poly.pdbx_strand_id
1 'polypeptide(L)'
;MKQLYMIMFICLLLLSGCNGGGEQSSGNQETYDTTKKMVTDILKTDEGKKAITDVLADEEMQKTYVIESKIVEDAVTKALSSEEGKAFWDKMFADPKFVKGFSQSLMEQQKEVLKGLMGDSEYQSKMMEILANPEMEKQMVTVLKGQQFREHLEKTIQETMNSPLFKAEMTEVILKAAQEMKGSQSGSGQEEQKGSSGSSGENSQQSESGGQSS
;
A
#
# COMPACT_ATOMS: atom_id res chain seq x y z
N MET A 1 19.32 -68.81 44.97
CA MET A 1 19.69 -67.96 46.13
C MET A 1 21.06 -68.25 46.76
N LYS A 2 21.88 -69.21 46.27
CA LYS A 2 23.29 -69.40 46.74
C LYS A 2 24.31 -68.55 45.95
N GLN A 3 24.03 -68.24 44.69
CA GLN A 3 24.90 -67.41 43.82
C GLN A 3 24.94 -65.92 44.21
N LEU A 4 23.86 -65.41 44.83
CA LEU A 4 23.78 -63.99 45.26
C LEU A 4 24.60 -63.71 46.52
N TYR A 5 24.69 -64.69 47.43
CA TYR A 5 25.51 -64.60 48.64
C TYR A 5 27.02 -64.66 48.34
N MET A 6 27.43 -65.38 47.29
CA MET A 6 28.83 -65.49 46.90
C MET A 6 29.37 -64.18 46.30
N ILE A 7 28.54 -63.44 45.56
CA ILE A 7 28.87 -62.10 45.02
C ILE A 7 28.89 -61.02 46.11
N MET A 8 28.00 -61.09 47.10
CA MET A 8 27.99 -60.12 48.21
C MET A 8 29.20 -60.30 49.15
N PHE A 9 29.69 -61.53 49.30
CA PHE A 9 30.89 -61.84 50.09
C PHE A 9 32.19 -61.41 49.38
N ILE A 10 32.23 -61.41 48.05
CA ILE A 10 33.41 -60.99 47.27
C ILE A 10 33.56 -59.46 47.21
N CYS A 11 32.45 -58.71 47.22
CA CYS A 11 32.47 -57.25 47.31
C CYS A 11 32.93 -56.74 48.69
N LEU A 12 32.73 -57.52 49.75
CA LEU A 12 33.17 -57.16 51.10
C LEU A 12 34.70 -57.33 51.30
N LEU A 13 35.32 -58.24 50.53
CA LEU A 13 36.78 -58.47 50.57
C LEU A 13 37.59 -57.42 49.80
N LEU A 14 37.00 -56.78 48.76
CA LEU A 14 37.68 -55.74 47.98
C LEU A 14 37.75 -54.37 48.68
N LEU A 15 36.99 -54.17 49.76
CA LEU A 15 37.03 -52.93 50.56
C LEU A 15 38.09 -52.95 51.68
N SER A 16 38.70 -54.10 51.97
CA SER A 16 39.72 -54.23 53.04
C SER A 16 41.16 -54.20 52.51
N GLY A 17 41.36 -53.87 51.22
CA GLY A 17 42.66 -53.92 50.54
C GLY A 17 43.45 -52.61 50.48
N CYS A 18 42.98 -51.51 51.08
CA CYS A 18 43.72 -50.25 51.11
C CYS A 18 44.14 -49.91 52.54
N ASN A 19 45.15 -50.60 53.05
CA ASN A 19 45.95 -50.13 54.18
C ASN A 19 47.43 -50.27 53.80
N GLY A 20 47.95 -49.21 53.19
CA GLY A 20 49.34 -49.04 52.83
C GLY A 20 49.60 -47.55 52.56
N GLY A 21 50.19 -46.87 53.54
CA GLY A 21 50.73 -45.51 53.40
C GLY A 21 49.84 -44.44 54.00
N GLY A 22 50.30 -43.85 55.11
CA GLY A 22 49.61 -42.81 55.85
C GLY A 22 49.59 -41.44 55.17
N GLU A 23 49.01 -40.52 55.94
CA GLU A 23 48.95 -39.07 55.78
C GLU A 23 47.88 -38.48 54.83
N GLN A 24 47.11 -37.57 55.44
CA GLN A 24 46.59 -36.32 54.87
C GLN A 24 45.14 -36.27 54.38
N SER A 25 44.22 -36.35 55.34
CA SER A 25 42.86 -35.80 55.25
C SER A 25 42.79 -34.27 55.29
N SER A 26 43.67 -33.55 54.57
CA SER A 26 43.63 -32.07 54.44
C SER A 26 44.12 -31.52 53.08
N GLY A 27 44.40 -32.38 52.08
CA GLY A 27 44.94 -31.95 50.78
C GLY A 27 43.92 -31.61 49.68
N ASN A 28 42.62 -31.87 49.88
CA ASN A 28 41.66 -31.81 48.77
C ASN A 28 41.27 -30.37 48.38
N GLN A 29 41.32 -29.42 49.33
CA GLN A 29 40.94 -28.02 49.08
C GLN A 29 42.13 -27.21 48.53
N GLU A 30 43.34 -27.41 49.05
CA GLU A 30 44.56 -26.79 48.48
C GLU A 30 44.88 -27.32 47.07
N THR A 31 44.63 -28.61 46.80
CA THR A 31 44.77 -29.17 45.46
C THR A 31 43.70 -28.64 44.51
N TYR A 32 42.47 -28.41 44.99
CA TYR A 32 41.40 -27.80 44.20
C TYR A 32 41.70 -26.34 43.85
N ASP A 33 42.15 -25.55 44.83
CA ASP A 33 42.53 -24.15 44.60
C ASP A 33 43.77 -24.03 43.70
N THR A 34 44.73 -24.94 43.84
CA THR A 34 45.90 -25.03 42.96
C THR A 34 45.50 -25.44 41.54
N THR A 35 44.60 -26.41 41.38
CA THR A 35 44.08 -26.85 40.07
C THR A 35 43.25 -25.75 39.42
N LYS A 36 42.41 -25.05 40.18
CA LYS A 36 41.63 -23.89 39.71
C LYS A 36 42.55 -22.78 39.22
N LYS A 37 43.62 -22.48 39.96
CA LYS A 37 44.62 -21.49 39.58
C LYS A 37 45.35 -21.91 38.30
N MET A 38 45.78 -23.17 38.22
CA MET A 38 46.41 -23.73 37.02
C MET A 38 45.49 -23.66 35.80
N VAL A 39 44.22 -24.05 35.91
CA VAL A 39 43.23 -23.96 34.82
C VAL A 39 42.97 -22.50 34.42
N THR A 40 42.85 -21.59 35.40
CA THR A 40 42.66 -20.16 35.15
C THR A 40 43.87 -19.56 34.42
N ASP A 41 45.07 -19.97 34.79
CA ASP A 41 46.30 -19.49 34.18
C ASP A 41 46.44 -20.05 32.75
N ILE A 42 46.11 -21.34 32.51
CA ILE A 42 46.04 -21.95 31.17
C ILE A 42 45.02 -21.23 30.27
N LEU A 43 43.84 -20.88 30.77
CA LEU A 43 42.85 -20.13 29.98
C LEU A 43 43.31 -18.71 29.64
N LYS A 44 44.19 -18.12 30.46
CA LYS A 44 44.74 -16.78 30.24
C LYS A 44 45.99 -16.77 29.36
N THR A 45 46.67 -17.91 29.18
CA THR A 45 47.82 -17.99 28.28
C THR A 45 47.39 -17.77 26.83
N ASP A 46 48.34 -17.39 25.99
CA ASP A 46 48.10 -17.16 24.57
C ASP A 46 47.68 -18.47 23.86
N GLU A 47 48.17 -19.62 24.34
CA GLU A 47 47.77 -20.94 23.87
C GLU A 47 46.32 -21.27 24.23
N GLY A 48 45.88 -20.95 25.46
CA GLY A 48 44.49 -21.13 25.87
C GLY A 48 43.53 -20.24 25.08
N LYS A 49 43.87 -18.96 24.88
CA LYS A 49 43.09 -18.04 24.03
C LYS A 49 43.03 -18.52 22.59
N LYS A 50 44.16 -19.02 22.05
CA LYS A 50 44.23 -19.54 20.68
C LYS A 50 43.37 -20.80 20.53
N ALA A 51 43.46 -21.74 21.47
CA ALA A 51 42.63 -22.95 21.44
C ALA A 51 41.13 -22.63 21.53
N ILE A 52 40.72 -21.68 22.36
CA ILE A 52 39.30 -21.22 22.42
C ILE A 52 38.91 -20.56 21.10
N THR A 53 39.79 -19.74 20.52
CA THR A 53 39.53 -19.07 19.23
C THR A 53 39.39 -20.09 18.10
N ASP A 54 40.24 -21.12 18.08
CA ASP A 54 40.19 -22.20 17.08
C ASP A 54 38.89 -23.02 17.21
N VAL A 55 38.44 -23.27 18.44
CA VAL A 55 37.14 -23.93 18.72
C VAL A 55 35.94 -23.04 18.37
N LEU A 56 36.02 -21.72 18.62
CA LEU A 56 34.99 -20.77 18.21
C LEU A 56 35.01 -20.46 16.70
N ALA A 57 36.11 -20.75 16.02
CA ALA A 57 36.22 -20.65 14.56
C ALA A 57 35.61 -21.88 13.86
N ASP A 58 35.35 -22.96 14.59
CA ASP A 58 34.68 -24.14 14.07
C ASP A 58 33.20 -23.85 13.74
N GLU A 59 32.78 -24.25 12.53
CA GLU A 59 31.44 -23.93 12.02
C GLU A 59 30.30 -24.55 12.86
N GLU A 60 30.50 -25.72 13.46
CA GLU A 60 29.47 -26.37 14.28
C GLU A 60 29.29 -25.63 15.62
N MET A 61 30.39 -25.12 16.18
CA MET A 61 30.37 -24.28 17.37
C MET A 61 29.78 -22.89 17.11
N GLN A 62 30.10 -22.26 15.97
CA GLN A 62 29.51 -20.97 15.60
C GLN A 62 28.00 -21.04 15.43
N LYS A 63 27.48 -22.08 14.77
CA LYS A 63 26.03 -22.29 14.61
C LYS A 63 25.31 -22.46 15.95
N THR A 64 25.99 -23.02 16.95
CA THR A 64 25.43 -23.25 18.29
C THR A 64 25.49 -21.99 19.18
N TYR A 65 26.52 -21.16 19.04
CA TYR A 65 26.74 -19.98 19.90
C TYR A 65 26.17 -18.67 19.32
N VAL A 66 26.22 -18.47 18.00
CA VAL A 66 25.75 -17.24 17.33
C VAL A 66 24.22 -17.15 17.33
N ILE A 67 23.51 -18.22 17.68
CA ILE A 67 22.05 -18.25 17.82
C ILE A 67 21.64 -18.21 19.31
N GLU A 68 22.22 -17.30 20.10
CA GLU A 68 21.51 -16.84 21.29
C GLU A 68 20.31 -16.01 20.83
N SER A 69 19.16 -16.67 20.67
CA SER A 69 17.96 -16.16 20.00
C SER A 69 17.57 -14.76 20.48
N LYS A 70 17.64 -14.50 21.79
CA LYS A 70 17.22 -13.24 22.38
C LYS A 70 18.14 -12.07 22.07
N ILE A 71 19.46 -12.26 22.11
CA ILE A 71 20.41 -11.18 21.81
C ILE A 71 20.36 -10.83 20.33
N VAL A 72 20.25 -11.85 19.46
CA VAL A 72 20.09 -11.65 18.02
C VAL A 72 18.75 -10.98 17.71
N GLU A 73 17.65 -11.43 18.31
CA GLU A 73 16.32 -10.82 18.16
C GLU A 73 16.31 -9.35 18.62
N ASP A 74 16.88 -9.06 19.80
CA ASP A 74 16.99 -7.71 20.34
C ASP A 74 17.85 -6.82 19.44
N ALA A 75 18.97 -7.35 18.93
CA ALA A 75 19.86 -6.62 18.02
C ALA A 75 19.19 -6.33 16.67
N VAL A 76 18.51 -7.30 16.09
CA VAL A 76 17.76 -7.14 14.82
C VAL A 76 16.59 -6.18 15.01
N THR A 77 15.81 -6.34 16.08
CA THR A 77 14.69 -5.45 16.39
C THR A 77 15.17 -4.03 16.60
N LYS A 78 16.27 -3.84 17.34
CA LYS A 78 16.89 -2.53 17.53
C LYS A 78 17.40 -1.95 16.22
N ALA A 79 18.09 -2.74 15.39
CA ALA A 79 18.61 -2.27 14.11
C ALA A 79 17.50 -1.89 13.12
N LEU A 80 16.36 -2.60 13.14
CA LEU A 80 15.22 -2.30 12.26
C LEU A 80 14.31 -1.19 12.79
N SER A 81 14.19 -1.04 14.11
CA SER A 81 13.28 -0.07 14.75
C SER A 81 13.96 1.25 15.13
N SER A 82 15.29 1.32 15.07
CA SER A 82 16.02 2.54 15.38
C SER A 82 15.92 3.58 14.25
N GLU A 83 16.30 4.82 14.58
CA GLU A 83 16.37 5.90 13.59
C GLU A 83 17.42 5.62 12.52
N GLU A 84 18.51 4.92 12.86
CA GLU A 84 19.50 4.46 11.87
C GLU A 84 18.91 3.43 10.92
N GLY A 85 18.03 2.54 11.40
CA GLY A 85 17.27 1.60 10.58
C GLY A 85 16.35 2.31 9.59
N LYS A 86 15.60 3.31 10.06
CA LYS A 86 14.76 4.16 9.18
C LYS A 86 15.60 4.87 8.12
N ALA A 87 16.71 5.50 8.52
CA ALA A 87 17.61 6.17 7.58
C ALA A 87 18.23 5.21 6.55
N PHE A 88 18.53 3.96 6.96
CA PHE A 88 18.93 2.91 6.03
C PHE A 88 17.83 2.62 5.01
N TRP A 89 16.60 2.40 5.46
CA TRP A 89 15.47 2.16 4.56
C TRP A 89 15.23 3.33 3.61
N ASP A 90 15.27 4.58 4.09
CA ASP A 90 15.14 5.77 3.25
C ASP A 90 16.21 5.80 2.13
N LYS A 91 17.46 5.46 2.48
CA LYS A 91 18.55 5.37 1.50
C LYS A 91 18.35 4.22 0.52
N MET A 92 17.84 3.07 0.96
CA MET A 92 17.57 1.92 0.10
C MET A 92 16.42 2.21 -0.86
N PHE A 93 15.36 2.88 -0.41
CA PHE A 93 14.25 3.31 -1.27
C PHE A 93 14.62 4.44 -2.24
N ALA A 94 15.76 5.12 -2.03
CA ALA A 94 16.33 6.02 -3.02
C ALA A 94 17.15 5.31 -4.11
N ASP A 95 17.55 4.04 -3.92
CA ASP A 95 18.27 3.26 -4.94
C ASP A 95 17.29 2.60 -5.93
N PRO A 96 17.30 2.99 -7.22
CA PRO A 96 16.42 2.40 -8.23
C PRO A 96 16.56 0.88 -8.40
N LYS A 97 17.75 0.31 -8.18
CA LYS A 97 17.96 -1.14 -8.29
C LYS A 97 17.26 -1.88 -7.17
N PHE A 98 17.38 -1.36 -5.95
CA PHE A 98 16.69 -1.91 -4.80
C PHE A 98 15.17 -1.78 -4.95
N VAL A 99 14.68 -0.58 -5.28
CA VAL A 99 13.25 -0.33 -5.51
C VAL A 99 12.69 -1.25 -6.59
N LYS A 100 13.42 -1.46 -7.70
CA LYS A 100 12.98 -2.38 -8.75
C LYS A 100 12.83 -3.81 -8.21
N GLY A 101 13.84 -4.34 -7.52
CA GLY A 101 13.78 -5.70 -6.95
C GLY A 101 12.66 -5.83 -5.92
N PHE A 102 12.53 -4.84 -5.03
CA PHE A 102 11.49 -4.78 -4.02
C PHE A 102 10.08 -4.73 -4.64
N SER A 103 9.82 -3.79 -5.54
CA SER A 103 8.54 -3.68 -6.25
C SER A 103 8.20 -4.91 -7.07
N GLN A 104 9.18 -5.56 -7.71
CA GLN A 104 8.95 -6.81 -8.45
C GLN A 104 8.53 -7.95 -7.51
N SER A 105 9.13 -8.05 -6.34
CA SER A 105 8.79 -9.08 -5.35
C SER A 105 7.39 -8.91 -4.75
N LEU A 106 6.89 -7.66 -4.68
CA LEU A 106 5.57 -7.32 -4.13
C LEU A 106 4.47 -7.20 -5.19
N MET A 107 4.81 -7.30 -6.48
CA MET A 107 3.89 -6.93 -7.56
C MET A 107 2.60 -7.76 -7.55
N GLU A 108 2.69 -9.07 -7.31
CA GLU A 108 1.50 -9.93 -7.33
C GLU A 108 0.61 -9.68 -6.12
N GLN A 109 1.19 -9.54 -4.93
CA GLN A 109 0.47 -9.21 -3.70
C GLN A 109 -0.18 -7.82 -3.80
N GLN A 110 0.52 -6.84 -4.36
CA GLN A 110 -0.03 -5.50 -4.58
C GLN A 110 -1.23 -5.53 -5.52
N LYS A 111 -1.18 -6.36 -6.57
CA LYS A 111 -2.28 -6.56 -7.51
C LYS A 111 -3.45 -7.28 -6.87
N GLU A 112 -3.21 -8.26 -6.01
CA GLU A 112 -4.26 -8.92 -5.22
C GLU A 112 -4.96 -7.94 -4.28
N VAL A 113 -4.19 -7.13 -3.55
CA VAL A 113 -4.73 -6.07 -2.68
C VAL A 113 -5.55 -5.09 -3.50
N LEU A 114 -5.02 -4.59 -4.62
CA LEU A 114 -5.74 -3.65 -5.47
C LEU A 114 -7.05 -4.23 -6.02
N LYS A 115 -7.03 -5.50 -6.45
CA LYS A 115 -8.24 -6.21 -6.89
C LYS A 115 -9.25 -6.41 -5.78
N GLY A 116 -8.79 -6.74 -4.58
CA GLY A 116 -9.64 -6.84 -3.39
C GLY A 116 -10.30 -5.51 -3.05
N LEU A 117 -9.51 -4.43 -3.04
CA LEU A 117 -9.99 -3.07 -2.78
C LEU A 117 -11.00 -2.60 -3.83
N MET A 118 -10.90 -3.02 -5.09
CA MET A 118 -11.94 -2.70 -6.08
C MET A 118 -13.34 -3.24 -5.70
N GLY A 119 -13.41 -4.27 -4.86
CA GLY A 119 -14.68 -4.77 -4.32
C GLY A 119 -15.13 -4.09 -3.03
N ASP A 120 -14.27 -3.27 -2.41
CA ASP A 120 -14.54 -2.55 -1.17
C ASP A 120 -15.31 -1.26 -1.43
N SER A 121 -16.35 -0.99 -0.64
CA SER A 121 -17.23 0.15 -0.85
C SER A 121 -16.57 1.50 -0.54
N GLU A 122 -15.66 1.57 0.42
CA GLU A 122 -14.94 2.80 0.75
C GLU A 122 -13.96 3.14 -0.36
N TYR A 123 -13.20 2.15 -0.84
CA TYR A 123 -12.29 2.33 -1.97
C TYR A 123 -13.04 2.73 -3.25
N GLN A 124 -14.19 2.11 -3.54
CA GLN A 124 -15.04 2.51 -4.66
C GLN A 124 -15.52 3.97 -4.53
N SER A 125 -15.91 4.41 -3.33
CA SER A 125 -16.30 5.81 -3.09
C SER A 125 -15.17 6.77 -3.44
N LYS A 126 -13.96 6.50 -2.93
CA LYS A 126 -12.77 7.31 -3.24
C LYS A 126 -12.44 7.28 -4.73
N MET A 127 -12.63 6.13 -5.40
CA MET A 127 -12.44 6.03 -6.84
C MET A 127 -13.45 6.88 -7.61
N MET A 128 -14.72 6.93 -7.19
CA MET A 128 -15.73 7.79 -7.79
C MET A 128 -15.39 9.28 -7.61
N GLU A 129 -14.85 9.68 -6.45
CA GLU A 129 -14.35 11.05 -6.24
C GLU A 129 -13.22 11.39 -7.22
N ILE A 130 -12.29 10.46 -7.47
CA ILE A 130 -11.24 10.63 -8.47
C ILE A 130 -11.83 10.78 -9.87
N LEU A 131 -12.83 9.96 -10.23
CA LEU A 131 -13.49 10.00 -11.54
C LEU A 131 -14.39 11.24 -11.72
N ALA A 132 -14.87 11.84 -10.65
CA ALA A 132 -15.69 13.05 -10.66
C ALA A 132 -14.85 14.35 -10.75
N ASN A 133 -13.54 14.25 -10.98
CA ASN A 133 -12.71 15.44 -11.11
C ASN A 133 -12.97 16.18 -12.45
N PRO A 134 -12.70 17.49 -12.53
CA PRO A 134 -12.97 18.29 -13.74
C PRO A 134 -12.23 17.84 -15.01
N GLU A 135 -11.06 17.23 -14.89
CA GLU A 135 -10.30 16.75 -16.04
C GLU A 135 -10.93 15.48 -16.62
N MET A 136 -11.43 14.59 -15.75
CA MET A 136 -12.19 13.41 -16.15
C MET A 136 -13.53 13.80 -16.77
N GLU A 137 -14.19 14.83 -16.24
CA GLU A 137 -15.40 15.39 -16.85
C GLU A 137 -15.12 15.92 -18.26
N LYS A 138 -14.03 16.66 -18.46
CA LYS A 138 -13.63 17.17 -19.77
C LYS A 138 -13.33 16.03 -20.76
N GLN A 139 -12.68 14.97 -20.31
CA GLN A 139 -12.47 13.77 -21.13
C GLN A 139 -13.79 13.09 -21.48
N MET A 140 -14.70 12.95 -20.52
CA MET A 140 -16.04 12.41 -20.75
C MET A 140 -16.81 13.25 -21.78
N VAL A 141 -16.83 14.58 -21.65
CA VAL A 141 -17.46 15.49 -22.62
C VAL A 141 -16.83 15.36 -24.01
N THR A 142 -15.52 15.14 -24.09
CA THR A 142 -14.83 14.91 -25.38
C THR A 142 -15.31 13.61 -26.03
N VAL A 143 -15.46 12.54 -25.26
CA VAL A 143 -16.02 11.26 -25.74
C VAL A 143 -17.46 11.44 -26.21
N LEU A 144 -18.30 12.13 -25.43
CA LEU A 144 -19.70 12.42 -25.79
C LEU A 144 -19.82 13.27 -27.07
N LYS A 145 -18.86 14.16 -27.32
CA LYS A 145 -18.81 14.95 -28.56
C LYS A 145 -18.20 14.21 -29.74
N GLY A 146 -17.62 13.03 -29.51
CA GLY A 146 -16.97 12.21 -30.52
C GLY A 146 -17.94 11.61 -31.53
N GLN A 147 -17.42 11.25 -32.71
CA GLN A 147 -18.22 10.75 -33.84
C GLN A 147 -19.02 9.48 -33.48
N GLN A 148 -18.40 8.54 -32.75
CA GLN A 148 -19.06 7.30 -32.34
C GLN A 148 -20.28 7.55 -31.44
N PHE A 149 -20.19 8.49 -30.51
CA PHE A 149 -21.31 8.83 -29.65
C PHE A 149 -22.38 9.65 -30.40
N ARG A 150 -21.98 10.50 -31.35
CA ARG A 150 -22.94 11.22 -32.22
C ARG A 150 -23.80 10.28 -33.06
N GLU A 151 -23.23 9.21 -33.62
CA GLU A 151 -23.99 8.21 -34.37
C GLU A 151 -25.02 7.50 -33.48
N HIS A 152 -24.63 7.13 -32.26
CA HIS A 152 -25.56 6.58 -31.28
C HIS A 152 -26.65 7.58 -30.91
N LEU A 153 -26.27 8.84 -30.64
CA LEU A 153 -27.18 9.92 -30.30
C LEU A 153 -28.18 10.19 -31.44
N GLU A 154 -27.72 10.25 -32.69
CA GLU A 154 -28.58 10.44 -33.85
C GLU A 154 -29.61 9.30 -33.96
N LYS A 155 -29.18 8.05 -33.79
CA LYS A 155 -30.08 6.90 -33.80
C LYS A 155 -31.12 7.00 -32.67
N THR A 156 -30.72 7.34 -31.45
CA THR A 156 -31.64 7.52 -30.32
C THR A 156 -32.62 8.68 -30.56
N ILE A 157 -32.17 9.78 -31.17
CA ILE A 157 -33.05 10.89 -31.55
C ILE A 157 -34.06 10.43 -32.61
N GLN A 158 -33.61 9.71 -33.64
CA GLN A 158 -34.50 9.16 -34.67
C GLN A 158 -35.53 8.20 -34.08
N GLU A 159 -35.13 7.31 -33.17
CA GLU A 159 -36.03 6.41 -32.45
C GLU A 159 -37.05 7.18 -31.59
N THR A 160 -36.59 8.20 -30.86
CA THR A 160 -37.43 9.06 -30.01
C THR A 160 -38.45 9.83 -30.85
N MET A 161 -38.01 10.45 -31.95
CA MET A 161 -38.89 11.14 -32.91
C MET A 161 -39.90 10.20 -33.55
N ASN A 162 -39.54 8.93 -33.71
CA ASN A 162 -40.42 7.92 -34.26
C ASN A 162 -41.40 7.33 -33.25
N SER A 163 -41.22 7.61 -31.95
CA SER A 163 -42.10 7.11 -30.91
C SER A 163 -43.53 7.64 -31.07
N PRO A 164 -44.56 6.80 -30.85
CA PRO A 164 -45.95 7.22 -30.95
C PRO A 164 -46.29 8.39 -30.03
N LEU A 165 -45.70 8.43 -28.84
CA LEU A 165 -45.92 9.48 -27.85
C LEU A 165 -45.37 10.83 -28.34
N PHE A 166 -44.14 10.85 -28.83
CA PHE A 166 -43.54 12.07 -29.39
C PHE A 166 -44.28 12.55 -30.64
N LYS A 167 -44.68 11.64 -31.54
CA LYS A 167 -45.49 11.98 -32.72
C LYS A 167 -46.84 12.58 -32.33
N ALA A 168 -47.50 12.06 -31.30
CA ALA A 168 -48.76 12.58 -30.80
C ALA A 168 -48.59 13.99 -30.22
N GLU A 169 -47.60 14.20 -29.35
CA GLU A 169 -47.29 15.54 -28.81
C GLU A 169 -46.93 16.54 -29.90
N MET A 170 -46.09 16.14 -30.86
CA MET A 170 -45.73 17.00 -31.99
C MET A 170 -46.96 17.36 -32.84
N THR A 171 -47.87 16.40 -33.06
CA THR A 171 -49.12 16.66 -33.79
C THR A 171 -50.00 17.65 -33.02
N GLU A 172 -50.11 17.51 -31.69
CA GLU A 172 -50.86 18.44 -30.85
C GLU A 172 -50.26 19.86 -30.88
N VAL A 173 -48.93 19.98 -30.82
CA VAL A 173 -48.22 21.27 -30.92
C VAL A 173 -48.46 21.92 -32.28
N ILE A 174 -48.37 21.14 -33.38
CA ILE A 174 -48.64 21.65 -34.74
C ILE A 174 -50.10 22.11 -34.87
N LEU A 175 -51.06 21.36 -34.30
CA LEU A 175 -52.48 21.73 -34.31
C LEU A 175 -52.75 23.01 -33.51
N LYS A 176 -52.13 23.16 -32.33
CA LYS A 176 -52.22 24.41 -31.53
C LYS A 176 -51.63 25.60 -32.28
N ALA A 177 -50.43 25.46 -32.85
CA ALA A 177 -49.81 26.52 -33.64
C ALA A 177 -50.65 26.91 -34.88
N ALA A 178 -51.27 25.93 -35.55
CA ALA A 178 -52.19 26.19 -36.66
C ALA A 178 -53.47 26.89 -36.22
N GLN A 179 -54.00 26.58 -35.03
CA GLN A 179 -55.15 27.27 -34.43
C GLN A 179 -54.80 28.71 -34.04
N GLU A 180 -53.62 28.96 -33.47
CA GLU A 180 -53.14 30.30 -33.12
C GLU A 180 -52.87 31.17 -34.36
N MET A 181 -52.33 30.58 -35.44
CA MET A 181 -52.18 31.27 -36.73
C MET A 181 -53.53 31.58 -37.38
N LYS A 182 -54.51 30.65 -37.31
CA LYS A 182 -55.88 30.94 -37.77
C LYS A 182 -56.59 31.98 -36.91
N GLY A 183 -56.33 32.02 -35.61
CA GLY A 183 -56.82 33.05 -34.71
C GLY A 183 -56.21 34.43 -35.00
N SER A 184 -54.95 34.47 -35.44
CA SER A 184 -54.23 35.70 -35.80
C SER A 184 -54.55 36.20 -37.21
N GLN A 185 -55.12 35.38 -38.10
CA GLN A 185 -55.56 35.79 -39.43
C GLN A 185 -57.02 36.29 -39.48
N SER A 186 -57.76 36.24 -38.36
CA SER A 186 -59.14 36.75 -38.28
C SER A 186 -59.24 38.17 -37.69
N GLY A 187 -58.17 38.96 -37.75
CA GLY A 187 -58.10 40.32 -37.19
C GLY A 187 -57.43 41.38 -38.05
N SER A 188 -57.21 41.15 -39.35
CA SER A 188 -56.70 42.21 -40.26
C SER A 188 -57.55 42.31 -41.52
N GLY A 189 -58.67 42.99 -41.37
CA GLY A 189 -59.50 43.39 -42.50
C GLY A 189 -60.36 44.56 -42.09
N GLN A 190 -59.94 45.75 -42.53
CA GLN A 190 -60.74 46.98 -42.69
C GLN A 190 -60.69 47.98 -41.52
N GLU A 191 -59.80 48.98 -41.65
CA GLU A 191 -60.22 50.37 -41.45
C GLU A 191 -59.42 51.33 -42.33
N GLU A 192 -60.18 52.24 -42.92
CA GLU A 192 -59.81 53.18 -43.96
C GLU A 192 -58.93 54.34 -43.46
N GLN A 193 -57.98 54.69 -44.30
CA GLN A 193 -57.63 56.04 -44.75
C GLN A 193 -58.32 57.26 -44.05
N LYS A 194 -57.55 57.95 -43.19
CA LYS A 194 -57.54 59.41 -42.98
C LYS A 194 -56.25 59.72 -42.20
N GLY A 195 -55.24 60.38 -42.74
CA GLY A 195 -55.30 61.74 -43.27
C GLY A 195 -54.85 62.71 -42.18
N SER A 196 -53.66 63.31 -42.38
CA SER A 196 -53.21 64.62 -41.89
C SER A 196 -51.94 64.64 -41.02
N SER A 197 -50.94 65.29 -41.60
CA SER A 197 -50.01 66.24 -41.00
C SER A 197 -49.13 65.81 -39.83
N GLY A 198 -47.83 65.81 -40.11
CA GLY A 198 -47.06 67.00 -39.73
C GLY A 198 -45.91 66.78 -38.76
N SER A 199 -44.73 67.12 -39.27
CA SER A 199 -43.64 67.80 -38.56
C SER A 199 -42.62 66.95 -37.79
N SER A 200 -41.44 66.89 -38.42
CA SER A 200 -40.15 67.35 -37.92
C SER A 200 -39.52 66.71 -36.68
N GLY A 201 -38.21 66.48 -36.79
CA GLY A 201 -37.30 66.75 -35.67
C GLY A 201 -36.34 65.62 -35.32
N GLU A 202 -35.35 65.40 -36.17
CA GLU A 202 -33.92 65.40 -35.83
C GLU A 202 -33.53 65.48 -34.34
N ASN A 203 -32.83 64.46 -33.84
CA ASN A 203 -31.63 64.55 -32.98
C ASN A 203 -31.03 63.12 -32.88
N SER A 204 -29.91 62.76 -33.51
CA SER A 204 -28.52 63.19 -33.33
C SER A 204 -27.90 62.80 -31.99
N GLN A 205 -26.74 62.14 -32.12
CA GLN A 205 -25.65 61.91 -31.17
C GLN A 205 -25.83 60.88 -30.05
N GLN A 206 -24.80 60.17 -29.57
CA GLN A 206 -23.40 59.87 -29.95
C GLN A 206 -22.81 59.14 -28.73
N SER A 207 -21.73 58.38 -28.95
CA SER A 207 -20.71 57.89 -28.00
C SER A 207 -20.75 56.36 -27.91
N GLU A 208 -19.85 55.59 -28.53
CA GLU A 208 -18.37 55.65 -28.60
C GLU A 208 -17.70 55.39 -27.25
N SER A 209 -17.11 54.19 -27.12
CA SER A 209 -15.85 53.85 -26.42
C SER A 209 -15.73 52.31 -26.49
N GLY A 210 -14.79 51.71 -27.22
CA GLY A 210 -13.37 51.60 -26.83
C GLY A 210 -13.26 50.61 -25.65
N GLY A 211 -12.68 49.41 -25.74
CA GLY A 211 -11.35 49.05 -26.26
C GLY A 211 -10.45 48.63 -25.07
N GLN A 212 -9.59 47.62 -25.29
CA GLN A 212 -8.53 47.06 -24.42
C GLN A 212 -8.94 46.03 -23.35
N SER A 213 -8.47 44.77 -23.44
CA SER A 213 -7.10 44.23 -23.27
C SER A 213 -6.73 43.97 -21.81
N SER A 214 -6.73 42.70 -21.45
CA SER A 214 -5.70 42.00 -20.66
C SER A 214 -5.86 40.49 -20.91
#